data_AF-A0A8B9A0N2-F1
#
_entry.id   AF-A0A8B9A0N2-F1
#
_cell.length_a   1.000
_cell.length_b   1.000
_cell.length_c   1.000
_cell.angle_alpha   90.00
_cell.angle_beta   90.00
_cell.angle_gamma   90.00
#
_symmetry.space_group_name_H-M   'P 1'
#
loop_
_entity.id
_entity.type
_entity.pdbx_description
1 polymer ?
#
loop_
_entity_poly.entity_id
_entity_poly.type
_entity_poly.pdbx_seq_one_letter_code
_entity_poly.pdbx_strand_id
1 'polypeptide(L)'
;MSFIKTFQVLLVDQSDRFVFKPLLYELLSGEVDDWEIAPSFTDLLRNTSVQFVKDRVKLLRPLDHLNRIEMREPGRSRSGGLVQLESGIIIEYDWLVLALGAEAKLDVVPGSAEYAFPFSTLEDARKVNSKLRMLERERFGKDSPPIRVAIVGCGYSGVELAATISERLEHRGIIQAISVETAICPNAPPGNREAAFRVRIHIEHILIEYKIYGSLCLSKLCIHISLLIQVFMVSAISFVC
;
A
#
# COMPACT_ATOMS: atom_id res chain seq x y z
N MET A 1 30.19 7.94 -34.72
CA MET A 1 29.82 6.66 -34.07
C MET A 1 29.37 6.97 -32.66
N SER A 2 28.05 7.03 -32.43
CA SER A 2 27.49 7.22 -31.08
C SER A 2 27.71 5.95 -30.28
N PHE A 3 28.58 6.01 -29.26
CA PHE A 3 28.66 4.98 -28.24
C PHE A 3 27.34 5.01 -27.46
N ILE A 4 26.40 4.12 -27.79
CA ILE A 4 25.26 3.89 -26.91
C ILE A 4 25.84 3.21 -25.67
N LYS A 5 25.89 3.96 -24.57
CA LYS A 5 26.31 3.42 -23.28
C LYS A 5 25.25 2.44 -22.81
N THR A 6 25.55 1.15 -22.84
CA THR A 6 24.68 0.11 -22.30
C THR A 6 24.79 0.11 -20.77
N PHE A 7 23.67 0.34 -20.10
CA PHE A 7 23.57 0.23 -18.64
C PHE A 7 23.11 -1.18 -18.27
N GLN A 8 23.77 -1.79 -17.29
CA GLN A 8 23.25 -2.99 -16.63
C GLN A 8 22.34 -2.54 -15.49
N VAL A 9 21.08 -2.96 -15.53
CA VAL A 9 20.09 -2.63 -14.51
C VAL A 9 19.76 -3.89 -13.73
N LEU A 10 19.87 -3.81 -12.40
CA LEU A 10 19.51 -4.87 -11.48
C LEU A 10 18.42 -4.36 -10.53
N LEU A 11 17.25 -5.00 -10.59
CA LEU A 11 16.17 -4.80 -9.65
C LEU A 11 16.27 -5.82 -8.52
N VAL A 12 16.29 -5.33 -7.28
CA VAL A 12 16.21 -6.16 -6.08
C VAL A 12 14.91 -5.83 -5.36
N ASP A 13 14.07 -6.84 -5.14
CA ASP A 13 12.84 -6.70 -4.36
C ASP A 13 12.60 -7.97 -3.52
N GLN A 14 12.07 -7.82 -2.31
CA GLN A 14 11.73 -8.95 -1.45
C GLN A 14 10.51 -9.74 -1.96
N SER A 15 9.68 -9.11 -2.80
CA SER A 15 8.51 -9.68 -3.47
C SER A 15 8.85 -10.19 -4.87
N ASP A 16 8.25 -11.30 -5.31
CA ASP A 16 8.29 -11.74 -6.72
C ASP A 16 7.32 -10.97 -7.63
N ARG A 17 6.45 -10.15 -7.05
CA ARG A 17 5.37 -9.46 -7.75
C ARG A 17 5.41 -7.96 -7.55
N PHE A 18 5.14 -7.25 -8.64
CA PHE A 18 4.85 -5.83 -8.62
C PHE A 18 3.38 -5.63 -8.30
N VAL A 19 3.05 -4.90 -7.24
CA VAL A 19 1.67 -4.63 -6.85
C VAL A 19 1.30 -3.21 -7.27
N PHE A 20 0.38 -3.07 -8.23
CA PHE A 20 -0.18 -1.76 -8.53
C PHE A 20 -1.23 -1.40 -7.49
N LYS A 21 -0.78 -0.75 -6.40
CA LYS A 21 -1.60 -0.44 -5.21
C LYS A 21 -2.97 0.18 -5.50
N PRO A 22 -3.14 1.08 -6.49
CA PRO A 22 -4.45 1.60 -6.85
C PRO A 22 -5.49 0.54 -7.25
N LEU A 23 -5.07 -0.65 -7.71
CA LEU A 23 -5.99 -1.74 -8.06
C LEU A 23 -6.23 -2.74 -6.91
N LEU A 24 -5.69 -2.51 -5.71
CA LEU A 24 -5.98 -3.38 -4.56
C LEU A 24 -7.47 -3.39 -4.20
N TYR A 25 -8.19 -2.31 -4.51
CA TYR A 25 -9.63 -2.19 -4.28
C TYR A 25 -10.44 -3.11 -5.22
N GLU A 26 -9.96 -3.33 -6.44
CA GLU A 26 -10.63 -4.19 -7.43
C GLU A 26 -10.65 -5.67 -7.01
N LEU A 27 -9.72 -6.07 -6.15
CA LEU A 27 -9.79 -7.41 -5.55
C LEU A 27 -11.04 -7.57 -4.67
N LEU A 28 -11.52 -6.47 -4.08
CA LEU A 28 -12.70 -6.47 -3.25
C LEU A 28 -13.99 -6.43 -4.08
N SER A 29 -14.01 -5.74 -5.23
CA SER A 29 -15.14 -5.78 -6.16
C SER A 29 -15.29 -7.15 -6.80
N GLY A 30 -14.18 -7.88 -6.98
CA GLY A 30 -14.14 -9.18 -7.64
C GLY A 30 -14.14 -9.07 -9.16
N GLU A 31 -13.87 -7.88 -9.69
CA GLU A 31 -13.83 -7.58 -11.12
C GLU A 31 -12.54 -8.05 -11.80
N VAL A 32 -11.49 -8.28 -11.03
CA VAL A 32 -10.16 -8.62 -11.56
C VAL A 32 -9.53 -9.79 -10.79
N ASP A 33 -8.69 -10.53 -11.49
CA ASP A 33 -7.89 -11.59 -10.90
C ASP A 33 -6.60 -11.05 -10.25
N ASP A 34 -6.07 -11.80 -9.29
CA ASP A 34 -4.82 -11.46 -8.58
C ASP A 34 -3.63 -11.15 -9.51
N TRP A 35 -3.55 -11.81 -10.68
CA TRP A 35 -2.44 -11.63 -11.62
C TRP A 35 -2.52 -10.32 -12.41
N GLU A 36 -3.72 -9.75 -12.55
CA GLU A 36 -3.94 -8.45 -13.20
C GLU A 36 -3.51 -7.30 -12.28
N ILE A 37 -3.72 -7.47 -10.97
CA ILE A 37 -3.31 -6.49 -9.95
C ILE A 37 -1.81 -6.61 -9.62
N ALA A 38 -1.32 -7.85 -9.57
CA ALA A 38 0.01 -8.17 -9.07
C ALA A 38 0.79 -9.14 -9.99
N PRO A 39 1.15 -8.71 -11.22
CA PRO A 39 1.95 -9.51 -12.12
C PRO A 39 3.35 -9.80 -11.54
N SER A 40 3.96 -10.91 -11.96
CA SER A 40 5.31 -11.27 -11.53
C SER A 40 6.35 -10.33 -12.18
N PHE A 41 7.42 -10.01 -11.46
CA PHE A 41 8.54 -9.27 -12.03
C PHE A 41 9.18 -10.04 -13.21
N THR A 42 9.20 -11.37 -13.14
CA THR A 42 9.68 -12.21 -14.24
C THR A 42 8.88 -12.00 -15.53
N ASP A 43 7.56 -11.90 -15.44
CA ASP A 43 6.71 -11.66 -16.59
C ASP A 43 6.80 -10.22 -17.09
N LEU A 44 6.80 -9.24 -16.18
CA LEU A 44 6.91 -7.82 -16.52
C LEU A 44 8.24 -7.48 -17.20
N LEU A 45 9.33 -8.11 -16.78
CA LEU A 45 10.68 -7.80 -17.25
C LEU A 45 11.18 -8.70 -18.38
N ARG A 46 10.37 -9.69 -18.82
CA ARG A 46 10.75 -10.75 -19.77
C ARG A 46 11.43 -10.23 -21.05
N ASN A 47 11.00 -9.08 -21.56
CA ASN A 47 11.50 -8.50 -22.81
C ASN A 47 12.40 -7.27 -22.58
N THR A 48 13.00 -7.17 -21.39
CA THR A 48 13.90 -6.07 -21.01
C THR A 48 15.30 -6.61 -20.70
N SER A 49 16.30 -5.73 -20.65
CA SER A 49 17.65 -6.06 -20.19
C SER A 49 17.78 -6.03 -18.66
N VAL A 50 16.68 -5.79 -17.92
CA VAL A 50 16.69 -5.66 -16.47
C VAL A 50 16.80 -7.05 -15.84
N GLN A 51 17.79 -7.23 -14.97
CA GLN A 51 17.93 -8.43 -14.16
C GLN A 51 17.10 -8.27 -12.89
N PHE A 52 16.43 -9.34 -12.45
CA PHE A 52 15.65 -9.34 -11.23
C PHE A 52 16.21 -10.33 -10.22
N VAL A 53 16.36 -9.88 -8.98
CA VAL A 53 16.76 -10.69 -7.82
C VAL A 53 15.69 -10.55 -6.75
N LYS A 54 15.03 -11.67 -6.43
CA LYS A 54 14.10 -11.74 -5.30
C LYS A 54 14.90 -11.88 -4.00
N ASP A 55 15.12 -10.78 -3.31
CA ASP A 55 15.87 -10.74 -2.05
C ASP A 55 15.59 -9.42 -1.30
N ARG A 56 15.94 -9.36 -0.01
CA ARG A 56 15.79 -8.18 0.82
C ARG A 56 17.12 -7.46 0.97
N VAL A 57 17.11 -6.15 0.78
CA VAL A 57 18.29 -5.31 1.09
C VAL A 57 18.48 -5.28 2.60
N LYS A 58 19.67 -5.68 3.06
CA LYS A 58 20.05 -5.70 4.48
C LYS A 58 20.86 -4.47 4.87
N LEU A 59 21.82 -4.08 4.03
CA LEU A 59 22.73 -2.97 4.34
C LEU A 59 23.16 -2.26 3.07
N LEU A 60 23.22 -0.92 3.14
CA LEU A 60 23.79 -0.05 2.11
C LEU A 60 25.12 0.50 2.60
N ARG A 61 26.15 0.44 1.76
CA ARG A 61 27.47 1.04 2.02
C ARG A 61 27.86 1.95 0.85
N PRO A 62 27.39 3.22 0.86
CA PRO A 62 27.81 4.21 -0.13
C PRO A 62 29.31 4.47 -0.05
N LEU A 63 29.95 4.70 -1.19
CA LEU A 63 31.33 5.18 -1.26
C LEU A 63 31.30 6.69 -1.49
N ASP A 64 31.72 7.46 -0.48
CA ASP A 64 31.67 8.92 -0.53
C ASP A 64 32.49 9.50 -1.69
N HIS A 65 31.86 10.40 -2.45
CA HIS A 65 32.53 11.17 -3.50
C HIS A 65 33.52 12.22 -2.97
N LEU A 66 33.56 12.48 -1.65
CA LEU A 66 34.45 13.48 -1.04
C LEU A 66 35.91 13.00 -0.99
N ASN A 67 36.17 11.70 -0.81
CA ASN A 67 37.52 11.12 -0.87
C ASN A 67 38.02 10.92 -2.31
N ARG A 68 37.25 11.37 -3.31
CA ARG A 68 37.53 11.16 -4.75
C ARG A 68 38.52 12.16 -5.33
N ILE A 69 38.86 13.23 -4.59
CA ILE A 69 39.82 14.25 -5.06
C ILE A 69 41.27 13.79 -4.88
N GLU A 70 41.57 12.91 -3.91
CA GLU A 70 42.96 12.56 -3.57
C GLU A 70 43.48 11.27 -4.22
N MET A 71 42.62 10.46 -4.86
CA MET A 71 43.01 9.14 -5.39
C MET A 71 42.58 8.99 -6.86
N ARG A 72 43.13 9.84 -7.75
CA ARG A 72 43.06 9.65 -9.20
C ARG A 72 44.14 8.65 -9.65
N GLU A 73 44.00 7.38 -9.26
CA GLU A 73 44.80 6.32 -9.86
C GLU A 73 44.12 5.85 -11.17
N PRO A 74 44.84 5.86 -12.31
CA PRO A 74 44.32 5.30 -13.56
C PRO A 74 44.08 3.79 -13.38
N GLY A 75 42.83 3.35 -13.49
CA GLY A 75 42.47 1.92 -13.53
C GLY A 75 41.57 1.42 -12.39
N ARG A 76 41.22 2.25 -11.40
CA ARG A 76 40.29 1.83 -10.33
C ARG A 76 38.82 1.96 -10.77
N SER A 77 38.03 0.89 -10.57
CA SER A 77 36.59 0.85 -10.87
C SER A 77 35.86 1.99 -10.16
N ARG A 78 34.97 2.69 -10.88
CA ARG A 78 34.29 3.91 -10.43
C ARG A 78 32.98 3.64 -9.69
N SER A 79 33.00 2.70 -8.75
CA SER A 79 31.82 2.35 -7.96
C SER A 79 31.29 3.49 -7.10
N GLY A 80 29.97 3.55 -6.99
CA GLY A 80 29.20 4.39 -6.09
C GLY A 80 28.92 3.74 -4.73
N GLY A 81 29.16 2.44 -4.57
CA GLY A 81 29.01 1.74 -3.28
C GLY A 81 28.69 0.25 -3.41
N LEU A 82 28.33 -0.33 -2.27
CA LEU A 82 27.92 -1.73 -2.15
C LEU A 82 26.52 -1.85 -1.52
N VAL A 83 25.74 -2.81 -2.00
CA VAL A 83 24.51 -3.29 -1.38
C VAL A 83 24.76 -4.71 -0.88
N GLN A 84 24.44 -4.98 0.39
CA GLN A 84 24.44 -6.33 0.95
C GLN A 84 22.99 -6.80 1.09
N LEU A 85 22.70 -7.96 0.53
CA LEU A 85 21.40 -8.62 0.62
C LEU A 85 21.32 -9.53 1.84
N GLU A 86 20.11 -9.92 2.20
CA GLU A 86 19.86 -10.80 3.35
C GLU A 86 20.41 -12.21 3.13
N SER A 87 20.43 -12.70 1.88
CA SER A 87 21.13 -13.92 1.48
C SER A 87 22.66 -13.89 1.67
N GLY A 88 23.24 -12.72 1.90
CA GLY A 88 24.69 -12.53 1.97
C GLY A 88 25.35 -12.14 0.65
N ILE A 89 24.59 -12.08 -0.46
CA ILE A 89 25.06 -11.56 -1.74
C ILE A 89 25.46 -10.08 -1.58
N ILE A 90 26.60 -9.71 -2.20
CA ILE A 90 27.08 -8.32 -2.25
C ILE A 90 27.06 -7.86 -3.70
N ILE A 91 26.41 -6.72 -3.93
CA ILE A 91 26.27 -6.08 -5.25
C ILE A 91 27.03 -4.76 -5.22
N GLU A 92 27.92 -4.56 -6.18
CA GLU A 92 28.55 -3.28 -6.45
C GLU A 92 27.69 -2.47 -7.42
N TYR A 93 27.54 -1.16 -7.20
CA TYR A 93 26.75 -0.29 -8.05
C TYR A 93 27.51 1.00 -8.38
N ASP A 94 27.24 1.56 -9.57
CA ASP A 94 27.64 2.93 -9.91
C ASP A 94 26.58 3.95 -9.52
N TRP A 95 25.31 3.57 -9.66
CA TRP A 95 24.13 4.36 -9.32
C TRP A 95 23.15 3.52 -8.51
N LEU A 96 22.55 4.11 -7.48
CA LEU A 96 21.57 3.45 -6.62
C LEU A 96 20.26 4.23 -6.63
N VAL A 97 19.17 3.55 -6.96
CA VAL A 97 17.80 4.07 -6.86
C VAL A 97 17.13 3.42 -5.68
N LEU A 98 16.69 4.23 -4.71
CA LEU A 98 15.96 3.75 -3.54
C LEU A 98 14.46 3.92 -3.74
N ALA A 99 13.76 2.80 -3.92
CA ALA A 99 12.32 2.74 -4.12
C ALA A 99 11.64 1.80 -3.10
N LEU A 100 12.07 1.85 -1.83
CA LEU A 100 11.66 0.91 -0.77
C LEU A 100 10.20 1.07 -0.31
N GLY A 101 9.51 2.12 -0.75
CA GLY A 101 8.15 2.42 -0.32
C GLY A 101 8.08 2.85 1.15
N ALA A 102 6.95 2.53 1.79
CA ALA A 102 6.72 2.78 3.21
C ALA A 102 5.89 1.65 3.82
N GLU A 103 6.05 1.46 5.12
CA GLU A 103 5.32 0.46 5.91
C GLU A 103 4.10 1.07 6.62
N ALA A 104 3.12 0.22 6.90
CA ALA A 104 1.93 0.55 7.69
C ALA A 104 2.31 0.78 9.17
N LYS A 105 1.85 1.89 9.76
CA LYS A 105 2.05 2.20 11.19
C LYS A 105 0.83 1.81 12.02
N LEU A 106 0.75 0.53 12.38
CA LEU A 106 -0.38 -0.06 13.11
C LEU A 106 -0.51 0.39 14.58
N ASP A 107 0.44 1.16 15.09
CA ASP A 107 0.51 1.67 16.46
C ASP A 107 -0.05 3.08 16.63
N VAL A 108 -0.47 3.75 15.54
CA VAL A 108 -1.00 5.12 15.57
C VAL A 108 -2.31 5.20 16.38
N VAL A 109 -3.12 4.15 16.38
CA VAL A 109 -4.39 4.09 17.13
C VAL A 109 -4.35 2.94 18.14
N PRO A 110 -4.58 3.18 19.45
CA PRO A 110 -4.60 2.13 20.46
C PRO A 110 -5.56 0.99 20.13
N GLY A 111 -5.05 -0.25 20.14
CA GLY A 111 -5.77 -1.47 19.79
C GLY A 111 -5.75 -1.83 18.30
N SER A 112 -5.19 -0.99 17.42
CA SER A 112 -5.26 -1.24 15.98
C SER A 112 -4.43 -2.45 15.55
N ALA A 113 -3.23 -2.62 16.12
CA ALA A 113 -2.41 -3.81 15.89
C ALA A 113 -3.09 -5.13 16.32
N GLU A 114 -4.06 -5.08 17.25
CA GLU A 114 -4.76 -6.26 17.75
C GLU A 114 -6.06 -6.54 16.99
N TYR A 115 -6.80 -5.50 16.62
CA TYR A 115 -8.17 -5.62 16.10
C TYR A 115 -8.34 -5.23 14.63
N ALA A 116 -7.43 -4.44 14.06
CA ALA A 116 -7.57 -3.92 12.71
C ALA A 116 -6.86 -4.79 11.68
N PHE A 117 -7.49 -4.93 10.52
CA PHE A 117 -6.84 -5.42 9.32
C PHE A 117 -6.09 -4.25 8.67
N PRO A 118 -4.76 -4.33 8.46
CA PRO A 118 -4.10 -3.38 7.57
C PRO A 118 -4.69 -3.48 6.16
N PHE A 119 -4.56 -2.42 5.38
CA PHE A 119 -4.87 -2.42 3.94
C PHE A 119 -3.80 -1.63 3.18
N SER A 120 -2.69 -2.31 2.85
CA SER A 120 -1.52 -1.69 2.22
C SER A 120 -0.77 -2.61 1.24
N THR A 121 -0.93 -3.92 1.40
CA THR A 121 -0.30 -4.97 0.58
C THR A 121 -1.35 -5.84 -0.13
N LEU A 122 -0.91 -6.66 -1.08
CA LEU A 122 -1.79 -7.66 -1.72
C LEU A 122 -2.33 -8.67 -0.70
N GLU A 123 -1.50 -9.08 0.26
CA GLU A 123 -1.91 -10.03 1.30
C GLU A 123 -2.95 -9.43 2.24
N ASP A 124 -2.81 -8.15 2.56
CA ASP A 124 -3.81 -7.39 3.31
C ASP A 124 -5.17 -7.39 2.59
N ALA A 125 -5.15 -7.06 1.29
CA ALA A 125 -6.36 -7.02 0.47
C ALA A 125 -7.04 -8.40 0.38
N ARG A 126 -6.26 -9.48 0.23
CA ARG A 126 -6.77 -10.86 0.27
C ARG A 126 -7.43 -11.20 1.60
N LYS A 127 -6.80 -10.84 2.73
CA LYS A 127 -7.35 -11.06 4.08
C LYS A 127 -8.67 -10.33 4.27
N VAL A 128 -8.73 -9.06 3.88
CA VAL A 128 -9.98 -8.26 3.92
C VAL A 128 -11.05 -8.89 3.03
N ASN A 129 -10.72 -9.26 1.78
CA ASN A 129 -11.66 -9.90 0.86
C ASN A 129 -12.23 -11.21 1.43
N SER A 130 -11.36 -12.07 1.96
CA SER A 130 -11.76 -13.33 2.59
C SER A 130 -12.68 -13.11 3.78
N LYS A 131 -12.36 -12.13 4.64
CA LYS A 131 -13.18 -11.79 5.81
C LYS A 131 -14.55 -11.24 5.40
N LEU A 132 -14.61 -10.39 4.37
CA LEU A 132 -15.88 -9.92 3.80
C LEU A 132 -16.71 -11.08 3.26
N ARG A 133 -16.13 -11.97 2.44
CA ARG A 133 -16.82 -13.15 1.91
C ARG A 133 -17.39 -14.04 3.02
N MET A 134 -16.65 -14.20 4.12
CA MET A 134 -17.12 -14.96 5.28
C MET A 134 -18.32 -14.28 5.94
N LEU A 135 -18.25 -12.98 6.22
CA LEU A 135 -19.34 -12.21 6.81
C LEU A 135 -20.60 -12.21 5.92
N GLU A 136 -20.43 -12.11 4.61
CA GLU A 136 -21.53 -12.18 3.65
C GLU A 136 -22.24 -13.54 3.67
N ARG A 137 -21.50 -14.64 3.83
CA ARG A 137 -22.07 -15.99 3.96
C ARG A 137 -22.79 -16.17 5.30
N GLU A 138 -22.20 -15.69 6.39
CA GLU A 138 -22.80 -15.77 7.73
C GLU A 138 -24.10 -14.96 7.84
N ARG A 139 -24.26 -13.91 7.02
CA ARG A 139 -25.37 -12.95 7.10
C ARG A 139 -26.24 -12.92 5.84
N PHE A 140 -26.39 -14.06 5.19
CA PHE A 140 -27.10 -14.19 3.92
C PHE A 140 -28.64 -14.08 4.03
N GLY A 141 -29.21 -14.14 5.25
CA GLY A 141 -30.67 -14.07 5.46
C GLY A 141 -31.24 -12.65 5.51
N LYS A 142 -32.50 -12.46 5.11
CA LYS A 142 -33.22 -11.16 5.10
C LYS A 142 -33.27 -10.46 6.47
N ASP A 143 -33.31 -11.22 7.55
CA ASP A 143 -33.35 -10.70 8.93
C ASP A 143 -31.96 -10.61 9.58
N SER A 144 -30.90 -10.87 8.81
CA SER A 144 -29.54 -10.82 9.35
C SER A 144 -29.17 -9.36 9.68
N PRO A 145 -28.50 -9.11 10.82
CA PRO A 145 -28.03 -7.77 11.13
C PRO A 145 -27.02 -7.30 10.07
N PRO A 146 -26.99 -6.00 9.71
CA PRO A 146 -26.08 -5.50 8.68
C PRO A 146 -24.61 -5.73 9.05
N ILE A 147 -23.78 -5.97 8.04
CA ILE A 147 -22.34 -6.09 8.17
C ILE A 147 -21.77 -4.70 8.45
N ARG A 148 -21.25 -4.49 9.67
CA ARG A 148 -20.71 -3.20 10.08
C ARG A 148 -19.21 -3.16 9.85
N VAL A 149 -18.75 -2.32 8.93
CA VAL A 149 -17.33 -2.16 8.59
C VAL A 149 -16.86 -0.79 9.07
N ALA A 150 -15.79 -0.73 9.85
CA ALA A 150 -15.14 0.52 10.22
C ALA A 150 -13.82 0.67 9.48
N ILE A 151 -13.57 1.85 8.91
CA ILE A 151 -12.38 2.18 8.14
C ILE A 151 -11.69 3.35 8.83
N VAL A 152 -10.46 3.12 9.27
CA VAL A 152 -9.63 4.12 9.95
C VAL A 152 -8.74 4.81 8.92
N GLY A 153 -8.92 6.13 8.81
CA GLY A 153 -8.28 7.03 7.86
C GLY A 153 -9.25 7.49 6.78
N CYS A 154 -9.46 8.81 6.65
CA CYS A 154 -10.31 9.42 5.60
C CYS A 154 -9.47 10.16 4.53
N GLY A 155 -8.27 9.68 4.22
CA GLY A 155 -7.52 10.10 3.02
C GLY A 155 -8.05 9.43 1.75
N TYR A 156 -7.41 9.66 0.59
CA TYR A 156 -7.82 9.07 -0.69
C TYR A 156 -8.10 7.57 -0.59
N SER A 157 -7.14 6.81 -0.08
CA SER A 157 -7.24 5.35 0.02
C SER A 157 -8.33 4.87 0.97
N GLY A 158 -8.63 5.63 2.02
CA GLY A 158 -9.70 5.28 2.96
C GLY A 158 -11.08 5.57 2.40
N VAL A 159 -11.22 6.68 1.66
CA VAL A 159 -12.45 7.02 0.94
C VAL A 159 -12.72 6.01 -0.16
N GLU A 160 -11.70 5.65 -0.94
CA GLU A 160 -11.83 4.65 -2.01
C GLU A 160 -12.29 3.31 -1.43
N LEU A 161 -11.61 2.82 -0.39
CA LEU A 161 -11.98 1.58 0.28
C LEU A 161 -13.42 1.62 0.83
N ALA A 162 -13.85 2.75 1.40
CA ALA A 162 -15.20 2.93 1.91
C ALA A 162 -16.25 2.85 0.80
N ALA A 163 -15.96 3.48 -0.36
CA ALA A 163 -16.82 3.41 -1.53
C ALA A 163 -16.94 1.98 -2.04
N THR A 164 -15.81 1.31 -2.32
CA THR A 164 -15.76 -0.05 -2.86
C THR A 164 -16.49 -1.05 -1.95
N ILE A 165 -16.24 -1.00 -0.63
CA ILE A 165 -16.92 -1.93 0.30
C ILE A 165 -18.41 -1.62 0.37
N SER A 166 -18.80 -0.36 0.30
CA SER A 166 -20.21 -0.02 0.34
C SER A 166 -20.96 -0.39 -0.93
N GLU A 167 -20.33 -0.28 -2.10
CA GLU A 167 -20.89 -0.77 -3.36
C GLU A 167 -21.07 -2.30 -3.32
N ARG A 168 -20.07 -3.03 -2.81
CA ARG A 168 -20.16 -4.49 -2.65
C ARG A 168 -21.27 -4.94 -1.69
N LEU A 169 -21.39 -4.28 -0.54
CA LEU A 169 -22.32 -4.70 0.50
C LEU A 169 -23.74 -4.15 0.27
N GLU A 170 -23.87 -3.03 -0.43
CA GLU A 170 -25.13 -2.32 -0.63
C GLU A 170 -25.88 -2.15 0.71
N HIS A 171 -27.20 -2.38 0.70
CA HIS A 171 -28.08 -2.35 1.87
C HIS A 171 -27.75 -3.37 2.96
N ARG A 172 -26.89 -4.36 2.69
CA ARG A 172 -26.45 -5.35 3.68
C ARG A 172 -25.33 -4.82 4.58
N GLY A 173 -24.73 -3.68 4.23
CA GLY A 173 -23.59 -3.09 4.93
C GLY A 173 -23.90 -1.77 5.62
N ILE A 174 -23.15 -1.45 6.67
CA ILE A 174 -23.01 -0.10 7.20
C ILE A 174 -21.51 0.18 7.32
N ILE A 175 -21.05 1.23 6.64
CA ILE A 175 -19.63 1.59 6.56
C ILE A 175 -19.43 2.82 7.44
N GLN A 176 -18.45 2.76 8.34
CA GLN A 176 -18.09 3.87 9.22
C GLN A 176 -16.65 4.30 8.92
N ALA A 177 -16.47 5.45 8.28
CA ALA A 177 -15.14 6.01 8.08
C ALA A 177 -14.76 6.91 9.27
N ILE A 178 -13.57 6.70 9.81
CA ILE A 178 -13.11 7.30 11.07
C ILE A 178 -11.83 8.03 10.80
N SER A 179 -11.79 9.32 11.14
CA SER A 179 -10.58 10.13 11.03
C SER A 179 -10.31 10.89 12.32
N VAL A 180 -9.02 11.10 12.56
CA VAL A 180 -8.51 11.99 13.60
C VAL A 180 -8.55 13.45 13.15
N GLU A 181 -8.49 13.68 11.84
CA GLU A 181 -8.63 15.00 11.21
C GLU A 181 -10.09 15.29 10.93
N THR A 182 -10.52 16.55 11.04
CA THR A 182 -11.91 16.99 10.85
C THR A 182 -12.37 17.10 9.40
N ALA A 183 -11.52 16.69 8.45
CA ALA A 183 -11.78 16.78 7.01
C ALA A 183 -11.52 15.45 6.29
N ILE A 184 -12.30 15.20 5.24
CA ILE A 184 -12.06 14.13 4.26
C ILE A 184 -11.02 14.62 3.26
N CYS A 185 -10.06 13.75 2.92
CA CYS A 185 -8.98 14.04 1.97
C CYS A 185 -8.31 15.40 2.26
N PRO A 186 -7.81 15.63 3.48
CA PRO A 186 -7.36 16.95 3.95
C PRO A 186 -6.30 17.59 3.03
N ASN A 187 -5.40 16.77 2.48
CA ASN A 187 -4.32 17.18 1.59
C ASN A 187 -4.71 17.21 0.10
N ALA A 188 -5.96 16.91 -0.24
CA ALA A 188 -6.42 16.89 -1.62
C ALA A 188 -6.82 18.29 -2.11
N PRO A 189 -6.71 18.58 -3.43
CA PRO A 189 -7.29 19.77 -4.03
C PRO A 189 -8.80 19.89 -3.76
N PRO A 190 -9.38 21.11 -3.77
CA PRO A 190 -10.79 21.32 -3.43
C PRO A 190 -11.77 20.44 -4.21
N GLY A 191 -11.59 20.32 -5.54
CA GLY A 191 -12.47 19.50 -6.38
C GLY A 191 -12.47 18.00 -6.02
N ASN A 192 -11.30 17.48 -5.61
CA ASN A 192 -11.17 16.09 -5.15
C ASN A 192 -11.83 15.89 -3.78
N ARG A 193 -11.74 16.88 -2.88
CA ARG A 193 -12.45 16.84 -1.59
C ARG A 193 -13.96 16.85 -1.81
N GLU A 194 -14.45 17.72 -2.69
CA GLU A 194 -15.88 17.76 -3.05
C GLU A 194 -16.36 16.42 -3.62
N ALA A 195 -15.59 15.81 -4.52
CA ALA A 195 -15.88 14.48 -5.04
C ALA A 195 -15.94 13.43 -3.92
N ALA A 196 -14.96 13.41 -3.01
CA ALA A 196 -14.95 12.52 -1.85
C ALA A 196 -16.16 12.75 -0.91
N PHE A 197 -16.59 14.00 -0.74
CA PHE A 197 -17.82 14.32 0.01
C PHE A 197 -19.09 13.83 -0.71
N ARG A 198 -19.12 13.79 -2.04
CA ARG A 198 -20.26 13.26 -2.79
C ARG A 198 -20.42 11.75 -2.65
N VAL A 199 -19.33 11.00 -2.50
CA VAL A 199 -19.37 9.56 -2.18
C VAL A 199 -20.22 9.32 -0.92
N ARG A 200 -20.01 10.12 0.14
CA ARG A 200 -20.85 10.09 1.35
C ARG A 200 -22.34 10.35 1.07
N ILE A 201 -22.66 11.25 0.13
CA ILE A 201 -24.05 11.64 -0.16
C ILE A 201 -24.75 10.59 -1.03
N HIS A 202 -24.03 9.98 -1.98
CA HIS A 202 -24.59 8.96 -2.86
C HIS A 202 -24.72 7.59 -2.20
N ILE A 203 -23.92 7.34 -1.17
CA ILE A 203 -23.89 6.06 -0.49
C ILE A 203 -24.48 6.25 0.91
N GLU A 204 -25.79 6.01 1.04
CA GLU A 204 -26.57 6.20 2.27
C GLU A 204 -26.02 5.42 3.49
N HIS A 205 -25.16 4.43 3.23
CA HIS A 205 -24.58 3.53 4.24
C HIS A 205 -23.22 3.98 4.77
N ILE A 206 -22.65 5.12 4.32
CA ILE A 206 -21.37 5.64 4.82
C ILE A 206 -21.60 6.71 5.91
N LEU A 207 -21.23 6.38 7.13
CA LEU A 207 -21.18 7.29 8.27
C LEU A 207 -19.73 7.76 8.48
N ILE A 208 -19.51 9.08 8.51
CA ILE A 208 -18.18 9.64 8.77
C ILE A 208 -18.15 10.24 10.17
N GLU A 209 -17.34 9.65 11.04
CA GLU A 209 -17.12 10.13 12.40
C GLU A 209 -15.73 10.73 12.55
N TYR A 210 -15.68 11.95 13.07
CA TYR A 210 -14.45 12.60 13.47
C TYR A 210 -14.27 12.44 14.98
N LYS A 211 -13.20 11.77 15.41
CA LYS A 211 -12.87 11.62 16.83
C LYS A 211 -11.49 12.21 17.08
N ILE A 212 -11.47 13.33 17.80
CA ILE A 212 -10.25 14.05 18.22
C ILE A 212 -9.46 13.17 19.21
N TYR A 213 -8.13 13.14 19.06
CA TYR A 213 -7.23 12.37 19.92
C TYR A 213 -7.51 12.63 21.42
N GLY A 214 -7.73 11.54 22.16
CA GLY A 214 -8.00 11.54 23.60
C GLY A 214 -9.00 10.45 24.05
N SER A 215 -9.84 9.94 23.15
CA SER A 215 -10.89 8.96 23.50
C SER A 215 -11.06 7.78 22.53
N LEU A 216 -10.35 7.75 21.39
CA LEU A 216 -10.45 6.65 20.43
C LEU A 216 -9.62 5.44 20.89
N CYS A 217 -10.25 4.58 21.68
CA CYS A 217 -9.73 3.24 21.99
C CYS A 217 -10.50 2.24 21.12
N LEU A 218 -9.82 1.56 20.19
CA LEU A 218 -10.48 0.65 19.25
C LEU A 218 -11.15 -0.53 19.96
N SER A 219 -10.69 -0.91 21.15
CA SER A 219 -11.34 -1.95 21.97
C SER A 219 -12.79 -1.60 22.35
N LYS A 220 -13.14 -0.31 22.52
CA LYS A 220 -14.53 0.12 22.77
C LYS A 220 -15.37 0.19 21.50
N LEU A 221 -14.71 0.43 20.36
CA LEU A 221 -15.37 0.50 19.05
C LEU A 221 -15.73 -0.90 18.53
N CYS A 222 -14.90 -1.91 18.84
CA CYS A 222 -15.06 -3.29 18.36
C CYS A 222 -16.36 -3.99 18.80
N ILE A 223 -17.04 -3.49 19.84
CA ILE A 223 -18.24 -4.15 20.41
C ILE A 223 -19.40 -4.23 19.40
N HIS A 224 -19.44 -3.34 18.40
CA HIS A 224 -20.49 -3.31 17.38
C HIS A 224 -19.96 -3.37 15.94
N ILE A 225 -18.67 -3.67 15.75
CA ILE A 225 -18.02 -3.74 14.43
C ILE A 225 -17.84 -5.19 14.01
N SER A 226 -18.19 -5.51 12.75
CA SER A 226 -17.96 -6.83 12.15
C SER A 226 -16.57 -6.93 11.51
N LEU A 227 -16.02 -5.81 11.04
CA LEU A 227 -14.68 -5.70 10.45
C LEU A 227 -14.10 -4.29 10.66
N LEU A 228 -12.91 -4.21 11.23
CA LEU A 228 -12.13 -2.97 11.37
C LEU A 228 -10.94 -3.01 10.41
N ILE A 229 -10.79 -1.98 9.57
CA ILE A 229 -9.71 -1.86 8.59
C ILE A 229 -8.93 -0.57 8.83
N GLN A 230 -7.61 -0.64 8.84
CA GLN A 230 -6.74 0.53 8.90
C GLN A 230 -5.97 0.67 7.58
N VAL A 231 -6.13 1.82 6.93
CA VAL A 231 -5.58 2.04 5.60
C VAL A 231 -4.24 2.75 5.66
N PHE A 232 -3.27 2.22 4.89
CA PHE A 232 -1.96 2.85 4.73
C PHE A 232 -1.55 2.80 3.27
N MET A 233 -1.57 3.96 2.62
CA MET A 233 -0.89 4.13 1.36
C MET A 233 0.01 5.35 1.44
N VAL A 234 1.31 5.10 1.40
CA VAL A 234 2.26 6.08 0.91
C VAL A 234 2.48 5.73 -0.56
N SER A 235 2.07 6.63 -1.44
CA SER A 235 2.32 6.56 -2.87
C SER A 235 3.81 6.80 -3.12
N ALA A 236 4.62 5.75 -3.03
CA ALA A 236 5.94 5.75 -3.62
C ALA A 236 5.80 5.32 -5.09
N ILE A 237 5.40 6.24 -5.96
CA ILE A 237 5.69 6.09 -7.38
C ILE A 237 7.09 6.66 -7.58
N SER A 238 8.08 5.79 -7.61
CA SER A 238 9.44 6.15 -8.01
C SER A 238 9.72 5.50 -9.36
N PHE A 239 9.49 6.26 -10.42
CA PHE A 239 10.19 6.06 -11.70
C PHE A 239 11.32 7.09 -11.78
N VAL A 240 12.43 6.75 -12.44
CA VAL A 240 12.98 7.45 -13.62
C VAL A 240 14.41 6.98 -13.91
N CYS A 241 14.62 6.62 -15.19
CA CYS A 241 15.83 6.47 -16.03
C CYS A 241 17.03 5.67 -15.52
#